data_AF-A0A8R7QHK3-F1
#
_entry.id   AF-A0A8R7QHK3-F1
#
_cell.length_a   1.000
_cell.length_b   1.000
_cell.length_c   1.000
_cell.angle_alpha   90.00
_cell.angle_beta   90.00
_cell.angle_gamma   90.00
#
_symmetry.space_group_name_H-M   'P 1'
#
loop_
_entity.id
_entity.type
_entity.pdbx_description
1 polymer ?
#
loop_
_entity_poly.entity_id
_entity_poly.type
_entity_poly.pdbx_seq_one_letter_code
_entity_poly.pdbx_strand_id
1 'polypeptide(L)'
;MGSAGDWSGLPEGLLLIAMGAMEVADVVRSGAVCSAWRSAYATFRRLRLPTPNQPPCLLYAAGDADAAVLYSLSTNATFRLPPLHSVIGSAHGLVFTTDEAANPYLLNPVTGARAALPAI
;
A
#
# COMPACT_ATOMS: atom_id res chain seq x y z
N MET A 1 -22.20 24.58 16.08
CA MET A 1 -21.93 23.17 15.68
C MET A 1 -21.63 23.18 14.20
N GLY A 2 -20.36 23.14 13.81
CA GLY A 2 -20.00 23.02 12.39
C GLY A 2 -20.35 21.62 11.93
N SER A 3 -21.14 21.48 10.85
CA SER A 3 -21.28 20.19 10.19
C SER A 3 -19.88 19.73 9.81
N ALA A 4 -19.45 18.56 10.29
CA ALA A 4 -18.28 17.90 9.72
C ALA A 4 -18.53 17.83 8.21
N GLY A 5 -17.72 18.55 7.42
CA GLY A 5 -17.90 18.62 5.98
C GLY A 5 -17.97 17.20 5.42
N ASP A 6 -18.94 16.93 4.56
CA ASP A 6 -19.08 15.61 3.97
C ASP A 6 -17.96 15.39 2.94
N TRP A 7 -16.87 14.77 3.38
CA TRP A 7 -15.71 14.43 2.54
C TRP A 7 -16.01 13.28 1.55
N SER A 8 -17.20 12.66 1.61
CA SER A 8 -17.58 11.59 0.68
C SER A 8 -17.99 12.11 -0.71
N GLY A 9 -18.34 13.39 -0.82
CA GLY A 9 -18.70 14.06 -2.08
C GLY A 9 -17.53 14.68 -2.86
N LEU A 10 -16.29 14.48 -2.41
CA LEU A 10 -15.12 15.05 -3.10
C LEU A 10 -14.86 14.38 -4.45
N PRO A 11 -14.42 15.14 -5.47
CA PRO A 11 -13.89 14.58 -6.71
C PRO A 11 -12.76 13.59 -6.44
N GLU A 12 -12.74 12.47 -7.19
CA GLU A 12 -11.73 11.41 -7.04
C GLU A 12 -10.29 11.95 -7.09
N GLY A 13 -10.02 12.92 -7.96
CA GLY A 13 -8.69 13.55 -8.07
C GLY A 13 -8.20 14.19 -6.76
N LEU A 14 -9.10 14.81 -5.97
CA LEU A 14 -8.73 15.39 -4.68
C LEU A 14 -8.47 14.31 -3.63
N LEU A 15 -9.20 13.19 -3.68
CA LEU A 15 -8.93 12.03 -2.83
C LEU A 15 -7.57 11.42 -3.14
N LEU A 16 -7.20 11.30 -4.42
CA LEU A 16 -5.90 10.81 -4.84
C LEU A 16 -4.74 11.72 -4.39
N ILE A 17 -4.93 13.05 -4.48
CA ILE A 17 -3.95 14.02 -3.97
C ILE A 17 -3.80 13.88 -2.45
N ALA A 18 -4.90 13.78 -1.72
CA ALA A 18 -4.87 13.57 -0.27
C ALA A 18 -4.15 12.27 0.11
N MET A 19 -4.43 11.17 -0.59
CA MET A 19 -3.73 9.89 -0.40
C MET A 19 -2.23 10.01 -0.70
N GLY A 20 -1.83 10.79 -1.69
CA GLY A 20 -0.43 11.08 -1.99
C GLY A 20 0.31 11.84 -0.88
N ALA A 21 -0.41 12.46 0.06
CA ALA A 21 0.16 13.15 1.21
C ALA A 21 0.08 12.33 2.51
N MET A 22 -0.61 11.19 2.50
CA MET A 22 -0.86 10.37 3.69
C MET A 22 0.27 9.38 3.98
N GLU A 23 0.41 8.98 5.24
CA GLU A 23 1.18 7.81 5.59
C GLU A 23 0.55 6.55 4.97
N VAL A 24 1.36 5.53 4.64
CA VAL A 24 0.98 4.26 4.01
C VAL A 24 -0.14 3.62 4.80
N ALA A 25 0.00 3.67 6.12
CA ALA A 25 -1.00 3.23 7.08
C ALA A 25 -2.38 3.86 6.82
N ASP A 26 -2.39 5.18 6.66
CA ASP A 26 -3.60 5.95 6.50
C ASP A 26 -4.17 5.81 5.08
N VAL A 27 -3.31 5.68 4.06
CA VAL A 27 -3.74 5.33 2.70
C VAL A 27 -4.47 3.99 2.67
N VAL A 28 -3.94 2.97 3.35
CA VAL A 28 -4.62 1.66 3.43
C VAL A 28 -5.96 1.75 4.15
N ARG A 29 -6.01 2.47 5.29
CA ARG A 29 -7.24 2.68 6.06
C ARG A 29 -8.29 3.49 5.32
N SER A 30 -7.86 4.39 4.46
CA SER A 30 -8.72 5.25 3.69
C SER A 30 -9.77 4.45 2.90
N GLY A 31 -9.41 3.26 2.40
CA GLY A 31 -10.32 2.36 1.67
C GLY A 31 -11.45 1.75 2.52
N ALA A 32 -11.41 1.90 3.85
CA ALA A 32 -12.45 1.45 4.77
C ALA A 32 -13.42 2.58 5.19
N VAL A 33 -13.16 3.84 4.81
CA VAL A 33 -13.97 4.99 5.24
C VAL A 33 -15.36 4.99 4.61
N CYS A 34 -15.44 4.97 3.28
CA CYS A 34 -16.68 4.89 2.53
C CYS A 34 -16.43 4.36 1.10
N SER A 35 -17.48 4.21 0.29
CA SER A 35 -17.38 3.71 -1.09
C SER A 35 -16.54 4.62 -2.00
N ALA A 36 -16.65 5.94 -1.87
CA ALA A 36 -15.87 6.90 -2.65
C ALA A 36 -14.37 6.78 -2.36
N TRP A 37 -14.00 6.75 -1.08
CA TRP A 37 -12.61 6.57 -0.66
C TRP A 37 -12.07 5.17 -0.98
N ARG A 38 -12.90 4.13 -0.90
CA ARG A 38 -12.55 2.78 -1.38
C ARG A 38 -12.25 2.76 -2.88
N SER A 39 -13.07 3.44 -3.68
CA SER A 39 -12.85 3.58 -5.12
C SER A 39 -11.56 4.33 -5.41
N ALA A 40 -11.34 5.48 -4.75
CA ALA A 40 -10.12 6.25 -4.89
C ALA A 40 -8.87 5.45 -4.48
N TYR A 41 -8.95 4.66 -3.40
CA TYR A 41 -7.86 3.76 -2.98
C TYR A 41 -7.57 2.69 -4.04
N ALA A 42 -8.60 2.07 -4.62
CA ALA A 42 -8.43 1.11 -5.70
C ALA A 42 -7.79 1.77 -6.94
N THR A 43 -8.19 3.00 -7.28
CA THR A 43 -7.58 3.80 -8.35
C THR A 43 -6.12 4.14 -8.02
N PHE A 44 -5.82 4.60 -6.81
CA PHE A 44 -4.47 4.92 -6.33
C PHE A 44 -3.53 3.72 -6.50
N ARG A 45 -3.99 2.53 -6.10
CA ARG A 45 -3.27 1.26 -6.31
C ARG A 45 -3.08 0.92 -7.77
N ARG A 46 -4.13 1.02 -8.59
CA ARG A 46 -4.09 0.72 -10.03
C ARG A 46 -3.11 1.64 -10.76
N LEU A 47 -3.10 2.91 -10.42
CA LEU A 47 -2.23 3.93 -11.00
C LEU A 47 -0.80 3.90 -10.42
N ARG A 48 -0.56 3.10 -9.37
CA ARG A 48 0.76 2.95 -8.74
C ARG A 48 1.34 4.29 -8.31
N LEU A 49 0.47 5.18 -7.81
CA LEU A 49 0.88 6.52 -7.41
C LEU A 49 1.92 6.45 -6.29
N PRO A 50 2.93 7.34 -6.32
CA PRO A 50 3.99 7.32 -5.33
C PRO A 50 3.42 7.63 -3.95
N THR A 51 3.82 6.85 -2.96
CA THR A 51 3.68 7.23 -1.55
C THR A 51 4.85 8.13 -1.16
N PRO A 52 4.66 9.11 -0.27
CA PRO A 52 5.73 10.00 0.18
C PRO A 52 6.87 9.20 0.84
N ASN A 53 8.04 9.82 1.06
CA ASN A 53 9.13 9.18 1.81
C ASN A 53 8.65 8.89 3.23
N GLN A 54 8.52 7.61 3.56
CA GLN A 54 7.89 7.18 4.81
C GLN A 54 8.92 6.67 5.81
N PRO A 55 8.62 6.80 7.12
CA PRO A 55 9.38 6.11 8.14
C PRO A 55 9.39 4.59 7.88
N PRO A 56 10.46 3.88 8.31
CA PRO A 56 10.58 2.46 8.07
C PRO A 56 9.38 1.70 8.65
N CYS A 57 8.83 0.77 7.87
CA CYS A 57 7.80 -0.17 8.30
C CYS A 57 8.39 -1.58 8.37
N LEU A 58 7.94 -2.37 9.34
CA LEU A 58 8.31 -3.77 9.48
C LEU A 58 7.34 -4.64 8.67
N LEU A 59 7.84 -5.43 7.74
CA LEU A 59 7.06 -6.42 7.01
C LEU A 59 7.41 -7.82 7.52
N TYR A 60 6.42 -8.58 7.97
CA TYR A 60 6.61 -9.92 8.53
C TYR A 60 5.48 -10.88 8.12
N ALA A 61 5.76 -12.18 8.13
CA ALA A 61 4.74 -13.20 7.88
C ALA A 61 3.77 -13.24 9.06
N ALA A 62 2.48 -13.27 8.76
CA ALA A 62 1.48 -13.50 9.79
C ALA A 62 1.57 -14.96 10.29
N GLY A 63 1.05 -15.23 11.48
CA GLY A 63 1.01 -16.61 12.01
C GLY A 63 0.11 -17.55 11.20
N ASP A 64 -0.80 -16.99 10.40
CA ASP A 64 -1.58 -17.66 9.37
C ASP A 64 -0.85 -17.59 8.01
N ALA A 65 -0.77 -18.72 7.30
CA ALA A 65 0.01 -18.85 6.06
C ALA A 65 -0.48 -17.94 4.91
N ASP A 66 -1.69 -17.39 5.02
CA ASP A 66 -2.36 -16.65 3.95
C ASP A 66 -2.25 -15.13 4.07
N ALA A 67 -1.39 -14.60 4.96
CA ALA A 67 -1.23 -13.16 5.11
C ALA A 67 0.22 -12.73 5.40
N ALA A 68 0.57 -11.56 4.87
CA ALA A 68 1.69 -10.79 5.36
C ALA A 68 1.17 -9.62 6.21
N VAL A 69 1.96 -9.17 7.18
CA VAL A 69 1.64 -8.01 8.00
C VAL A 69 2.68 -6.92 7.79
N LEU A 70 2.18 -5.72 7.51
CA LEU A 70 2.98 -4.50 7.53
C LEU A 70 2.68 -3.73 8.81
N TYR A 71 3.71 -3.52 9.62
CA TYR A 71 3.66 -2.74 10.84
C TYR A 71 4.37 -1.40 10.65
N SER A 72 3.62 -0.31 10.83
CA SER A 72 4.15 1.05 10.80
C SER A 72 4.60 1.46 12.19
N LEU A 73 5.89 1.79 12.32
CA LEU A 73 6.48 2.27 13.58
C LEU A 73 5.99 3.67 13.95
N SER A 74 5.71 4.53 12.97
CA SER A 74 5.22 5.90 13.19
C SER A 74 3.81 5.94 13.75
N THR A 75 2.91 5.11 13.20
CA THR A 75 1.49 5.10 13.58
C THR A 75 1.14 4.01 14.60
N ASN A 76 2.11 3.17 14.97
CA ASN A 76 1.91 1.99 15.81
C ASN A 76 0.74 1.11 15.31
N ALA A 77 0.71 0.86 14.01
CA ALA A 77 -0.41 0.23 13.32
C ALA A 77 0.00 -0.98 12.51
N THR A 78 -0.85 -2.00 12.49
CA THR A 78 -0.69 -3.20 11.66
C THR A 78 -1.69 -3.23 10.50
N PHE A 79 -1.23 -3.64 9.33
CA PHE A 79 -2.02 -3.80 8.11
C PHE A 79 -1.83 -5.20 7.57
N ARG A 80 -2.93 -5.90 7.33
CA ARG A 80 -2.90 -7.18 6.62
C ARG A 80 -2.78 -6.94 5.13
N LEU A 81 -1.80 -7.62 4.54
CA LEU A 81 -1.52 -7.63 3.12
C LEU A 81 -1.77 -9.04 2.58
N PRO A 82 -2.00 -9.18 1.26
CA PRO A 82 -1.97 -10.48 0.60
C PRO A 82 -0.67 -11.24 0.93
N PRO A 83 -0.68 -12.58 0.88
CA PRO A 83 0.50 -13.38 1.17
C PRO A 83 1.63 -13.00 0.21
N LEU A 84 2.85 -12.94 0.76
CA LEU A 84 4.06 -12.67 0.01
C LEU A 84 4.90 -13.94 -0.04
N HIS A 85 5.20 -14.40 -1.24
CA HIS A 85 5.99 -15.60 -1.46
C HIS A 85 7.43 -15.21 -1.80
N SER A 86 8.40 -16.03 -1.38
CA SER A 86 9.80 -15.95 -1.83
C SER A 86 10.42 -14.55 -1.70
N VAL A 87 10.22 -13.88 -0.56
CA VAL A 87 10.85 -12.58 -0.29
C VAL A 87 12.34 -12.78 -0.05
N ILE A 88 13.15 -12.29 -0.98
CA ILE A 88 14.61 -12.45 -0.96
C ILE A 88 15.30 -11.18 -0.44
N GLY A 89 14.67 -10.00 -0.57
CA GLY A 89 15.19 -8.75 -0.03
C GLY A 89 14.23 -7.57 -0.15
N SER A 90 14.60 -6.41 0.39
CA SER A 90 13.85 -5.17 0.24
C SER A 90 14.75 -3.94 0.12
N ALA A 91 14.31 -2.95 -0.65
CA ALA A 91 14.97 -1.66 -0.79
C ALA A 91 13.95 -0.60 -1.23
N HIS A 92 14.05 0.62 -0.70
CA HIS A 92 13.20 1.76 -1.07
C HIS A 92 11.68 1.47 -1.03
N GLY A 93 11.23 0.68 -0.05
CA GLY A 93 9.82 0.30 0.08
C GLY A 93 9.34 -0.76 -0.93
N LEU A 94 10.25 -1.28 -1.76
CA LEU A 94 10.00 -2.40 -2.66
C LEU A 94 10.56 -3.69 -2.08
N VAL A 95 9.88 -4.78 -2.38
CA VAL A 95 10.24 -6.15 -2.01
C VAL A 95 10.70 -6.87 -3.27
N PHE A 96 11.86 -7.49 -3.22
CA PHE A 96 12.37 -8.35 -4.29
C PHE A 96 11.85 -9.78 -4.07
N THR A 97 11.09 -10.28 -5.04
CA THR A 97 10.32 -11.53 -4.98
C THR A 97 10.27 -12.20 -6.37
N THR A 98 9.70 -13.40 -6.46
CA THR A 98 9.56 -14.16 -7.70
C THR A 98 8.11 -14.57 -7.95
N ASP A 99 7.74 -14.74 -9.23
CA ASP A 99 6.44 -15.30 -9.59
C ASP A 99 6.43 -16.84 -9.52
N GLU A 100 5.32 -17.47 -9.92
CA GLU A 100 5.19 -18.93 -9.92
C GLU A 100 6.18 -19.64 -10.87
N ALA A 101 6.66 -18.92 -11.90
CA ALA A 101 7.67 -19.41 -12.83
C ALA A 101 9.10 -19.05 -12.40
N ALA A 102 9.27 -18.59 -11.15
CA ALA A 102 10.53 -18.12 -10.57
C ALA A 102 11.15 -16.89 -11.28
N ASN A 103 10.38 -16.12 -12.05
CA ASN A 103 10.86 -14.87 -12.64
C ASN A 103 10.91 -13.78 -11.57
N PRO A 104 12.05 -13.10 -11.40
CA PRO A 104 12.21 -12.10 -10.34
C PRO A 104 11.61 -10.74 -10.73
N TYR A 105 10.98 -10.08 -9.76
CA TYR A 105 10.41 -8.74 -9.92
C TYR A 105 10.43 -7.94 -8.60
N LEU A 106 10.27 -6.63 -8.71
CA LEU A 106 10.08 -5.74 -7.56
C LEU A 106 8.59 -5.53 -7.29
N LEU A 107 8.17 -5.73 -6.05
CA LEU A 107 6.81 -5.57 -5.58
C LEU A 107 6.72 -4.43 -4.57
N ASN A 108 5.81 -3.49 -4.78
CA ASN A 108 5.37 -2.60 -3.71
C ASN A 108 4.29 -3.35 -2.89
N PRO A 109 4.55 -3.71 -1.62
CA PRO A 109 3.63 -4.52 -0.82
C PRO A 109 2.33 -3.79 -0.46
N VAL A 110 2.35 -2.44 -0.47
CA VAL A 110 1.19 -1.60 -0.14
C VAL A 110 0.28 -1.44 -1.35
N THR A 111 0.85 -1.06 -2.49
CA THR A 111 0.07 -0.77 -3.70
C THR A 111 -0.19 -2.03 -4.52
N GLY A 112 0.64 -3.06 -4.39
CA GLY A 112 0.66 -4.24 -5.26
C GLY A 112 1.31 -3.97 -6.62
N ALA A 113 1.92 -2.79 -6.82
CA ALA A 113 2.63 -2.44 -8.04
C ALA A 113 3.79 -3.41 -8.28
N ARG A 114 3.92 -3.93 -9.50
CA ARG A 114 5.02 -4.80 -9.93
C ARG A 114 5.90 -4.09 -10.94
N ALA A 115 7.20 -4.03 -10.70
CA ALA A 115 8.18 -3.51 -11.66
C ALA A 115 9.12 -4.64 -12.07
N ALA A 116 9.40 -4.72 -13.38
CA ALA A 116 10.44 -5.59 -13.90
C ALA A 116 11.81 -5.09 -13.42
N LEU A 117 12.76 -6.01 -13.28
CA LEU A 117 14.14 -5.64 -13.03
C LEU A 117 14.77 -5.07 -14.31
N PRO A 118 15.77 -4.18 -14.18
CA PRO A 118 16.58 -3.77 -15.31
C PRO A 118 17.17 -5.00 -16.01
N ALA A 119 17.23 -4.96 -17.33
CA ALA A 119 18.03 -5.93 -18.08
C ALA A 119 19.50 -5.79 -17.66
N ILE A 120 20.19 -6.92 -17.54
CA ILE A 120 21.63 -6.96 -17.32
C ILE A 120 22.40 -6.67 -18.60
#